data_AF-A0A255HNM2-F1
#
_entry.id   AF-A0A255HNM2-F1
#
_cell.length_a   1.000
_cell.length_b   1.000
_cell.length_c   1.000
_cell.angle_alpha   90.00
_cell.angle_beta   90.00
_cell.angle_gamma   90.00
#
_symmetry.space_group_name_H-M   'P 1'
#
loop_
_entity.id
_entity.type
_entity.pdbx_description
1 polymer ?
#
loop_
_entity_poly.entity_id
_entity_poly.type
_entity_poly.pdbx_seq_one_letter_code
_entity_poly.pdbx_strand_id
1 'polypeptide(L)'
;MSGNKKPRKRYVQKPAVLPAGLRKDIAFEMPGFQASEAMGKNHFREQHVYDLLSNADMTRRTAPDGHEILPVAQAMVEAIAEIQARAQRTGTFGVNGDEMRVLREGIGKTMVFLRTVSNFDISRASLAAIREFNKTGVLRV
;
A
#
# COMPACT_ATOMS: atom_id res chain seq x y z
N MET A 1 -26.22 41.54 -42.53
CA MET A 1 -24.91 40.85 -42.47
C MET A 1 -24.90 39.94 -41.25
N SER A 2 -25.23 38.65 -41.41
CA SER A 2 -25.32 37.68 -40.33
C SER A 2 -23.94 37.14 -39.95
N GLY A 3 -23.63 37.16 -38.65
CA GLY A 3 -22.32 36.88 -38.08
C GLY A 3 -21.93 35.41 -38.16
N ASN A 4 -20.82 35.14 -38.82
CA ASN A 4 -20.22 33.83 -38.99
C ASN A 4 -19.42 33.44 -37.71
N LYS A 5 -20.10 33.16 -36.59
CA LYS A 5 -19.44 32.67 -35.36
C LYS A 5 -19.46 31.14 -35.32
N LYS A 6 -18.30 30.52 -35.57
CA LYS A 6 -18.11 29.06 -35.40
C LYS A 6 -18.53 28.65 -33.98
N PRO A 7 -19.27 27.54 -33.80
CA PRO A 7 -19.69 27.10 -32.48
C PRO A 7 -18.46 26.82 -31.61
N ARG A 8 -18.41 27.43 -30.42
CA ARG A 8 -17.32 27.20 -29.45
C ARG A 8 -17.37 25.74 -29.02
N LYS A 9 -16.27 25.00 -29.21
CA LYS A 9 -16.12 23.63 -28.70
C LYS A 9 -16.36 23.62 -27.19
N ARG A 10 -17.17 22.68 -26.70
CA ARG A 10 -17.44 22.47 -25.28
C ARG A 10 -16.11 22.22 -24.56
N TYR A 11 -15.82 23.02 -23.53
CA TYR A 11 -14.63 22.83 -22.72
C TYR A 11 -14.72 21.49 -21.98
N VAL A 12 -13.71 20.64 -22.17
CA VAL A 12 -13.52 19.40 -21.40
C VAL A 12 -12.29 19.63 -20.55
N GLN A 13 -12.45 19.53 -19.23
CA GLN A 13 -11.33 19.64 -18.30
C GLN A 13 -10.32 18.55 -18.64
N LYS A 14 -9.08 18.95 -18.98
CA LYS A 14 -8.01 17.98 -19.20
C LYS A 14 -7.76 17.28 -17.86
N PRO A 15 -7.57 15.94 -17.85
CA PRO A 15 -7.19 15.25 -16.61
C PRO A 15 -5.94 15.92 -16.04
N ALA A 16 -5.93 16.17 -14.74
CA ALA A 16 -4.78 16.73 -14.06
C ALA A 16 -3.66 15.68 -14.07
N VAL A 17 -2.83 15.70 -15.12
CA VAL A 17 -1.67 14.81 -15.23
C VAL A 17 -0.51 15.49 -14.51
N LEU A 18 -0.04 14.85 -13.43
CA LEU A 18 1.13 15.32 -12.68
C LEU A 18 2.36 15.44 -13.61
N PRO A 19 3.18 16.51 -13.46
CA PRO A 19 4.41 16.71 -14.23
C PRO A 19 5.37 15.51 -14.14
N ALA A 20 6.12 15.26 -15.20
CA ALA A 20 7.14 14.22 -15.23
C ALA A 20 8.23 14.52 -14.18
N GLY A 21 8.37 13.68 -13.16
CA GLY A 21 9.30 13.86 -12.03
C GLY A 21 8.59 13.72 -10.67
N LEU A 22 7.50 14.46 -10.48
CA LEU A 22 6.72 14.51 -9.23
C LEU A 22 6.09 13.16 -8.82
N ARG A 23 5.94 12.23 -9.76
CA ARG A 23 5.43 10.88 -9.46
C ARG A 23 6.39 10.04 -8.62
N LYS A 24 7.71 10.30 -8.71
CA LYS A 24 8.72 9.62 -7.88
C LYS A 24 8.80 10.24 -6.49
N ASP A 25 8.65 11.56 -6.38
CA ASP A 25 8.70 12.24 -5.09
C ASP A 25 7.47 11.94 -4.24
N ILE A 26 6.26 11.90 -4.83
CA ILE A 26 5.04 11.45 -4.14
C ILE A 26 5.13 9.95 -3.77
N ALA A 27 5.93 9.15 -4.49
CA ALA A 27 6.15 7.75 -4.12
C ALA A 27 6.74 7.61 -2.71
N PHE A 28 7.64 8.53 -2.36
CA PHE A 28 8.33 8.62 -1.09
C PHE A 28 7.40 9.04 0.06
N GLU A 29 6.34 9.80 -0.25
CA GLU A 29 5.34 10.23 0.73
C GLU A 29 4.30 9.15 1.06
N MET A 30 4.31 8.01 0.34
CA MET A 30 3.35 6.95 0.61
C MET A 30 3.69 6.22 1.94
N PRO A 31 2.69 5.95 2.80
CA PRO A 31 2.92 5.40 4.15
C PRO A 31 3.80 4.16 4.21
N GLY A 32 3.71 3.24 3.24
CA GLY A 32 4.57 2.05 3.21
C GLY A 32 6.05 2.33 2.91
N PHE A 33 6.37 3.37 2.12
CA PHE A 33 7.78 3.80 1.94
C PHE A 33 8.32 4.48 3.20
N GLN A 34 7.51 5.29 3.87
CA GLN A 34 7.87 5.89 5.16
C GLN A 34 8.09 4.83 6.24
N ALA A 35 7.20 3.83 6.31
CA ALA A 35 7.37 2.68 7.20
C ALA A 35 8.66 1.92 6.86
N SER A 36 8.98 1.77 5.57
CA SER A 36 10.23 1.15 5.12
C SER A 36 11.50 1.88 5.55
N GLU A 37 11.47 3.20 5.60
CA GLU A 37 12.59 4.02 6.05
C GLU A 37 12.71 4.11 7.57
N ALA A 38 11.58 3.98 8.28
CA ALA A 38 11.53 3.88 9.73
C ALA A 38 12.08 2.53 10.22
N MET A 39 12.04 1.48 9.40
CA MET A 39 12.70 0.21 9.69
C MET A 39 14.21 0.41 9.89
N GLY A 40 14.71 0.04 11.07
CA GLY A 40 16.11 0.18 11.46
C GLY A 40 16.46 1.49 12.19
N LYS A 41 15.49 2.35 12.46
CA LYS A 41 15.66 3.58 13.27
C LYS A 41 14.91 3.44 14.60
N ASN A 42 15.35 4.18 15.63
CA ASN A 42 14.77 4.15 16.98
C ASN A 42 13.30 4.62 17.07
N HIS A 43 12.68 5.06 15.97
CA HIS A 43 11.29 5.50 15.93
C HIS A 43 10.37 4.51 15.22
N PHE A 44 10.80 3.26 15.03
CA PHE A 44 9.89 2.21 14.58
C PHE A 44 8.78 2.00 15.63
N ARG A 45 7.53 2.18 15.20
CA ARG A 45 6.34 2.25 16.04
C ARG A 45 5.29 1.31 15.47
N GLU A 46 4.34 0.96 16.31
CA GLU A 46 3.20 0.10 15.96
C GLU A 46 2.47 0.57 14.69
N GLN A 47 2.30 1.88 14.52
CA GLN A 47 1.66 2.44 13.32
C GLN A 47 2.37 2.02 12.02
N HIS A 48 3.70 2.00 12.00
CA HIS A 48 4.46 1.55 10.84
C HIS A 48 4.22 0.06 10.55
N VAL A 49 4.05 -0.76 11.58
CA VAL A 49 3.72 -2.18 11.42
C VAL A 49 2.35 -2.33 10.76
N TYR A 50 1.36 -1.54 11.16
CA TYR A 50 0.04 -1.55 10.53
C TYR A 50 0.06 -1.03 9.09
N ASP A 51 0.86 0.00 8.78
CA ASP A 51 1.01 0.49 7.41
C ASP A 51 1.60 -0.58 6.48
N LEU A 52 2.59 -1.33 6.96
CA LEU A 52 3.18 -2.46 6.24
C LEU A 52 2.18 -3.60 6.05
N LEU A 53 1.41 -3.92 7.08
CA LEU A 53 0.41 -4.97 7.05
C LEU A 53 -0.71 -4.64 6.06
N SER A 54 -1.22 -3.41 6.12
CA SER A 54 -2.25 -2.89 5.23
C SER A 54 -1.80 -2.96 3.77
N ASN A 55 -0.53 -2.65 3.49
CA ASN A 55 0.03 -2.76 2.15
C ASN A 55 0.04 -4.22 1.63
N ALA A 56 0.52 -5.15 2.45
CA ALA A 56 0.61 -6.56 2.09
C ALA A 56 -0.78 -7.21 1.95
N ASP A 57 -1.70 -6.92 2.87
CA ASP A 57 -3.09 -7.40 2.83
C ASP A 57 -3.84 -6.85 1.61
N MET A 58 -3.73 -5.54 1.34
CA MET A 58 -4.34 -4.93 0.16
C MET A 58 -3.84 -5.59 -1.13
N THR A 59 -2.54 -5.90 -1.19
CA THR A 59 -1.94 -6.61 -2.33
C THR A 59 -2.53 -8.01 -2.50
N ARG A 60 -2.68 -8.77 -1.41
CA ARG A 60 -3.29 -10.12 -1.45
C ARG A 60 -4.74 -10.10 -1.89
N ARG A 61 -5.52 -9.10 -1.46
CA ARG A 61 -6.95 -8.98 -1.81
C ARG A 61 -7.21 -8.53 -3.24
N THR A 62 -6.24 -7.86 -3.86
CA THR A 62 -6.39 -7.27 -5.20
C THR A 62 -5.64 -8.03 -6.29
N ALA A 63 -4.64 -8.83 -5.92
CA ALA A 63 -3.91 -9.66 -6.86
C ALA A 63 -4.78 -10.81 -7.42
N PRO A 64 -4.72 -11.07 -8.74
CA PRO A 64 -5.32 -12.26 -9.34
C PRO A 64 -4.72 -13.55 -8.78
N ASP A 65 -5.50 -14.62 -8.77
CA ASP A 65 -5.02 -15.95 -8.38
C ASP A 65 -3.82 -16.38 -9.22
N GLY A 66 -2.77 -16.87 -8.57
CA GLY A 66 -1.53 -17.31 -9.22
C GLY A 66 -0.57 -16.18 -9.62
N HIS A 67 -0.88 -14.91 -9.33
CA HIS A 67 0.06 -13.81 -9.60
C HIS A 67 1.31 -13.92 -8.73
N GLU A 68 2.48 -13.66 -9.33
CA GLU A 68 3.80 -13.73 -8.68
C GLU A 68 3.99 -12.77 -7.48
N ILE A 69 3.05 -11.85 -7.25
CA ILE A 69 3.10 -10.90 -6.13
C ILE A 69 2.51 -11.51 -4.86
N LEU A 70 1.68 -12.55 -5.00
CA LEU A 70 1.03 -13.22 -3.87
C LEU A 70 2.07 -13.83 -2.91
N PRO A 71 3.09 -14.59 -3.36
CA PRO A 71 4.12 -15.10 -2.45
C PRO A 71 4.90 -14.00 -1.74
N VAL A 72 5.15 -12.87 -2.42
CA VAL A 72 5.86 -11.72 -1.84
C VAL A 72 5.02 -11.08 -0.73
N ALA A 73 3.74 -10.81 -1.01
CA ALA A 73 2.84 -10.24 -0.02
C ALA A 73 2.59 -11.19 1.16
N GLN A 74 2.55 -12.50 0.91
CA GLN A 74 2.46 -13.52 1.96
C GLN A 74 3.71 -13.51 2.87
N ALA A 75 4.91 -13.48 2.29
CA ALA A 75 6.15 -13.41 3.07
C ALA A 75 6.23 -12.13 3.92
N MET A 76 5.73 -11.00 3.41
CA MET A 76 5.64 -9.77 4.20
C MET A 76 4.67 -9.91 5.38
N VAL A 77 3.51 -10.51 5.17
CA VAL A 77 2.52 -10.80 6.22
C VAL A 77 3.13 -11.64 7.34
N GLU A 78 3.83 -12.71 6.97
CA GLU A 78 4.45 -13.63 7.93
C GLU A 78 5.55 -12.92 8.74
N ALA A 79 6.40 -12.14 8.08
CA ALA A 79 7.41 -11.32 8.76
C ALA A 79 6.77 -10.31 9.73
N ILE A 80 5.65 -9.69 9.36
CA ILE A 80 4.94 -8.75 10.23
C ILE A 80 4.31 -9.47 11.43
N ALA A 81 3.74 -10.66 11.22
CA ALA A 81 3.18 -11.46 12.30
C ALA A 81 4.27 -11.84 13.33
N GLU A 82 5.47 -12.18 12.88
CA GLU A 82 6.62 -12.43 13.76
C GLU A 82 7.03 -11.17 14.55
N ILE A 83 7.09 -10.01 13.90
CA ILE A 83 7.37 -8.72 14.56
C ILE A 83 6.32 -8.44 15.64
N GLN A 84 5.03 -8.60 15.34
CA GLN A 84 3.95 -8.38 16.29
C GLN A 84 4.01 -9.36 17.47
N ALA A 85 4.22 -10.65 17.20
CA ALA A 85 4.36 -11.67 18.24
C ALA A 85 5.60 -11.45 19.13
N ARG A 86 6.68 -10.91 18.56
CA ARG A 86 7.87 -10.49 19.32
C ARG A 86 7.54 -9.27 20.19
N ALA A 87 6.92 -8.25 19.62
CA ALA A 87 6.56 -7.02 20.32
C ALA A 87 5.58 -7.28 21.49
N GLN A 88 4.65 -8.22 21.34
CA GLN A 88 3.78 -8.65 22.44
C GLN A 88 4.56 -9.27 23.61
N ARG A 89 5.68 -9.95 23.34
CA ARG A 89 6.53 -10.57 24.37
C ARG A 89 7.51 -9.60 25.01
N THR A 90 8.09 -8.70 24.23
CA THR A 90 9.18 -7.79 24.67
C THR A 90 8.69 -6.40 25.04
N GLY A 91 7.45 -6.04 24.67
CA GLY A 91 6.90 -4.69 24.83
C GLY A 91 7.50 -3.66 23.87
N THR A 92 8.31 -4.08 22.90
CA THR A 92 9.06 -3.19 22.00
C THR A 92 8.93 -3.65 20.55
N PHE A 93 8.65 -2.70 19.66
CA PHE A 93 8.64 -2.95 18.22
C PHE A 93 10.06 -2.83 17.67
N GLY A 94 10.55 -3.91 17.07
CA GLY A 94 11.86 -3.97 16.44
C GLY A 94 11.84 -4.97 15.29
N VAL A 95 12.76 -4.77 14.35
CA VAL A 95 12.88 -5.58 13.14
C VAL A 95 14.29 -6.16 13.09
N ASN A 96 14.41 -7.46 12.84
CA ASN A 96 15.70 -8.12 12.63
C ASN A 96 16.19 -7.94 11.18
N GLY A 97 17.41 -8.40 10.87
CA GLY A 97 18.01 -8.24 9.53
C GLY A 97 17.24 -8.95 8.41
N ASP A 98 16.71 -10.15 8.68
CA ASP A 98 15.98 -10.94 7.70
C ASP A 98 14.58 -10.37 7.41
N GLU A 99 13.84 -10.01 8.45
CA GLU A 99 12.56 -9.31 8.36
C GLU A 99 12.72 -7.98 7.62
N MET A 100 13.78 -7.22 7.93
CA MET A 100 14.06 -5.96 7.26
C MET A 100 14.34 -6.17 5.77
N ARG A 101 15.05 -7.24 5.41
CA ARG A 101 15.30 -7.60 4.00
C ARG A 101 14.01 -7.96 3.27
N VAL A 102 13.20 -8.84 3.86
CA VAL A 102 11.91 -9.27 3.31
C VAL A 102 10.96 -8.08 3.13
N LEU A 103 10.83 -7.23 4.14
CA LEU A 103 9.92 -6.09 4.10
C LEU A 103 10.39 -5.01 3.12
N ARG A 104 11.70 -4.68 3.07
CA ARG A 104 12.19 -3.66 2.12
C ARG A 104 12.02 -4.11 0.67
N GLU A 105 12.36 -5.36 0.37
CA GLU A 105 12.19 -5.91 -0.97
C GLU A 105 10.69 -6.02 -1.33
N GLY A 106 9.89 -6.49 -0.38
CA GLY A 106 8.46 -6.67 -0.53
C GLY A 106 7.72 -5.36 -0.81
N ILE A 107 7.93 -4.33 0.01
CA ILE A 107 7.28 -3.01 -0.13
C ILE A 107 7.49 -2.42 -1.51
N GLY A 108 8.73 -2.51 -2.04
CA GLY A 108 9.04 -2.00 -3.37
C GLY A 108 8.18 -2.67 -4.44
N LYS A 109 8.01 -4.00 -4.36
CA LYS A 109 7.23 -4.80 -5.32
C LYS A 109 5.73 -4.58 -5.14
N THR A 110 5.23 -4.62 -3.91
CA THR A 110 3.79 -4.48 -3.60
C THR A 110 3.29 -3.06 -3.90
N MET A 111 4.06 -2.01 -3.59
CA MET A 111 3.69 -0.64 -3.95
C MET A 111 3.63 -0.43 -5.46
N VAL A 112 4.56 -1.02 -6.22
CA VAL A 112 4.53 -0.94 -7.68
C VAL A 112 3.30 -1.68 -8.22
N PHE A 113 2.99 -2.85 -7.68
CA PHE A 113 1.78 -3.59 -8.05
C PHE A 113 0.50 -2.81 -7.76
N LEU A 114 0.35 -2.24 -6.55
CA LEU A 114 -0.85 -1.50 -6.15
C LEU A 114 -1.12 -0.28 -7.03
N ARG A 115 -0.10 0.32 -7.66
CA ARG A 115 -0.27 1.40 -8.64
C ARG A 115 -0.94 0.96 -9.94
N THR A 116 -0.90 -0.32 -10.25
CA THR A 116 -1.55 -0.90 -11.43
C THR A 116 -3.01 -1.29 -11.15
N VAL A 117 -3.38 -1.38 -9.88
CA VAL A 117 -4.73 -1.74 -9.44
C VAL A 117 -5.66 -0.53 -9.57
N SER A 118 -6.91 -0.76 -9.98
CA SER A 118 -7.89 0.30 -10.09
C SER A 118 -8.34 0.80 -8.70
N ASN A 119 -8.66 2.11 -8.59
CA ASN A 119 -9.22 2.66 -7.35
C ASN A 119 -10.55 1.98 -6.94
N PHE A 120 -11.29 1.43 -7.91
CA PHE A 120 -12.51 0.67 -7.64
C PHE A 120 -12.20 -0.63 -6.92
N ASP A 121 -11.20 -1.39 -7.38
CA ASP A 121 -10.79 -2.65 -6.76
C ASP A 121 -10.16 -2.42 -5.38
N ILE A 122 -9.36 -1.36 -5.21
CA ILE A 122 -8.82 -0.93 -3.91
C ILE A 122 -9.96 -0.60 -2.94
N SER A 123 -10.98 0.14 -3.39
CA SER A 123 -12.13 0.50 -2.56
C SER A 123 -12.94 -0.74 -2.17
N ARG A 124 -13.15 -1.67 -3.11
CA ARG A 124 -13.84 -2.94 -2.86
C ARG A 124 -13.09 -3.81 -1.85
N ALA A 125 -11.76 -3.93 -2.00
CA ALA A 125 -10.90 -4.67 -1.10
C ALA A 125 -10.88 -4.04 0.31
N SER A 126 -10.77 -2.71 0.41
CA SER A 126 -10.86 -1.96 1.67
C SER A 126 -12.18 -2.23 2.41
N LEU A 127 -13.31 -2.18 1.71
CA LEU A 127 -14.62 -2.46 2.30
C LEU A 127 -14.75 -3.91 2.76
N ALA A 128 -14.18 -4.86 2.02
CA ALA A 128 -14.14 -6.27 2.43
C ALA A 128 -13.33 -6.46 3.71
N ALA A 129 -12.17 -5.79 3.83
CA ALA A 129 -11.33 -5.81 5.03
C ALA A 129 -12.06 -5.24 6.25
N ILE A 130 -12.75 -4.10 6.11
CA ILE A 130 -13.55 -3.51 7.19
C ILE A 130 -14.69 -4.43 7.62
N ARG A 131 -15.40 -5.05 6.66
CA ARG A 131 -16.50 -5.99 6.98
C ARG A 131 -15.99 -7.21 7.72
N GLU A 132 -14.83 -7.72 7.32
CA GLU A 132 -14.18 -8.83 7.99
C GLU A 132 -13.81 -8.45 9.42
N PHE A 133 -13.09 -7.35 9.61
CA PHE A 133 -12.74 -6.83 10.93
C PHE A 133 -13.97 -6.64 11.82
N ASN A 134 -15.05 -6.05 11.31
CA ASN A 134 -16.29 -5.87 12.07
C ASN A 134 -16.94 -7.19 12.50
N LYS A 135 -16.71 -8.29 11.76
CA LYS A 135 -17.28 -9.61 12.05
C LYS A 135 -16.43 -10.41 13.01
N THR A 136 -15.10 -10.33 12.90
CA THR A 136 -14.15 -11.18 13.63
C THR A 136 -13.42 -10.46 14.74
N GLY A 137 -13.45 -9.13 14.77
CA GLY A 137 -12.60 -8.29 15.63
C GLY A 137 -11.12 -8.31 15.22
N VAL A 138 -10.76 -9.01 14.14
CA VAL A 138 -9.37 -9.25 13.72
C VAL A 138 -9.29 -9.32 12.20
N LEU A 139 -8.37 -8.59 11.59
CA LEU A 139 -8.01 -8.80 10.18
C LEU A 139 -7.31 -10.17 10.08
N ARG A 140 -7.97 -11.18 9.49
CA ARG A 140 -7.29 -12.46 9.26
C ARG A 140 -6.31 -12.25 8.12
N VAL A 141 -5.03 -12.32 8.47
CA VAL A 141 -3.92 -12.43 7.53
C VAL A 141 -3.77 -13.88 7.14
#